data_AF-A0A1R2BJD2-F1
#
_entry.id   AF-A0A1R2BJD2-F1
#
_cell.length_a   1.000
_cell.length_b   1.000
_cell.length_c   1.000
_cell.angle_alpha   90.00
_cell.angle_beta   90.00
_cell.angle_gamma   90.00
#
_symmetry.space_group_name_H-M   'P 1'
#
loop_
_entity.id
_entity.type
_entity.pdbx_description
1 polymer ?
#
loop_
_entity_poly.entity_id
_entity_poly.type
_entity_poly.pdbx_seq_one_letter_code
_entity_poly.pdbx_strand_id
1 'polypeptide(L)'
;MKKRQPQINYIKVSKKLSWALRHGIGELGLSINAAGYVNLQELLSKREFSSVTPEIITTLVANDEKTRFSLLQENGITFIRANQGHTISQVKDEELLTPILNPNDYPIVVHGTNKASWKSIKTRGLYKMQRNHIHFARGLPGDNQVISGARVNCEVFIFIDLPLAISEGMKFYVSENQVILSSGFGGFISPKYFSKVIINKISVPIDYKPIDFDYFLILDFEANCIENGTLPCQEIIEFPVKVLNAQTFNVEYIFHSYIQPDIVPNITDFCTNLTGITQDMVNGQYKLPEVLQNFHNFLVTNNIIQTRWIFVTCGDWDLKTCLRNEAQYKKLPINNYFNAWINIKFLIPKFKGGMMELLSLFSIPHSGKHHSGIDDVTNITECLKYLLHNKVGICFEDIRMNTAQMALDNVPFRHNKVF
;
A
#
# COMPACT_ATOMS: atom_id res chain seq x y z
N MET A 1 -6.32 34.05 -49.45
CA MET A 1 -6.18 32.81 -48.64
C MET A 1 -6.38 33.13 -47.17
N LYS A 2 -7.51 32.75 -46.56
CA LYS A 2 -7.66 32.84 -45.09
C LYS A 2 -6.71 31.81 -44.49
N LYS A 3 -5.63 32.25 -43.83
CA LYS A 3 -4.79 31.36 -43.00
C LYS A 3 -5.73 30.70 -42.00
N ARG A 4 -5.92 29.38 -42.10
CA ARG A 4 -6.63 28.59 -41.08
C ARG A 4 -5.85 28.80 -39.78
N GLN A 5 -6.45 29.53 -38.84
CA GLN A 5 -5.93 29.58 -37.47
C GLN A 5 -5.84 28.13 -36.96
N PRO A 6 -4.75 27.74 -36.29
CA PRO A 6 -4.64 26.40 -35.73
C PRO A 6 -5.79 26.20 -34.75
N GLN A 7 -6.63 25.20 -35.03
CA GLN A 7 -7.78 24.88 -34.18
C GLN A 7 -7.26 24.45 -32.81
N ILE A 8 -7.60 25.21 -31.78
CA ILE A 8 -7.15 24.94 -30.41
C ILE A 8 -7.70 23.58 -29.97
N ASN A 9 -6.79 22.71 -29.55
CA ASN A 9 -7.16 21.40 -29.02
C ASN A 9 -7.47 21.51 -27.52
N TYR A 10 -8.73 21.84 -27.19
CA TYR A 10 -9.21 21.98 -25.82
C TYR A 10 -9.00 20.73 -24.95
N ILE A 11 -9.03 19.53 -25.54
CA ILE A 11 -8.76 18.29 -24.81
C ILE A 11 -7.31 18.26 -24.32
N LYS A 12 -6.36 18.67 -25.18
CA LYS A 12 -4.94 18.74 -24.82
C LYS A 12 -4.70 19.79 -23.73
N VAL A 13 -5.35 20.95 -23.83
CA VAL A 13 -5.28 22.01 -22.80
C VAL A 13 -5.85 21.50 -21.48
N SER A 14 -7.04 20.88 -21.49
CA SER A 14 -7.70 20.34 -20.29
C SER A 14 -6.85 19.28 -19.57
N LYS A 15 -6.21 18.37 -20.32
CA LYS A 15 -5.29 17.37 -19.74
C LYS A 15 -4.07 18.02 -19.10
N LYS A 16 -3.45 19.00 -19.78
CA LYS A 16 -2.29 19.73 -19.25
C LYS A 16 -2.65 20.53 -18.00
N LEU A 17 -3.78 21.23 -18.03
CA LEU A 17 -4.31 21.99 -16.91
C LEU A 17 -4.62 21.10 -15.71
N SER A 18 -5.24 19.94 -15.95
CA SER A 18 -5.50 18.94 -14.89
C SER A 18 -4.20 18.46 -14.24
N TRP A 19 -3.14 18.20 -15.03
CA TRP A 19 -1.85 17.77 -14.49
C TRP A 19 -1.20 18.90 -13.67
N ALA A 20 -1.15 20.12 -14.21
CA ALA A 20 -0.52 21.27 -13.56
C ALA A 20 -1.16 21.56 -12.20
N LEU A 21 -2.50 21.64 -12.16
CA LEU A 21 -3.23 22.02 -10.94
C LEU A 21 -3.26 20.90 -9.90
N ARG A 22 -3.13 19.63 -10.29
CA ARG A 22 -3.22 18.48 -9.35
C ARG A 22 -1.87 17.96 -8.87
N HIS A 23 -0.82 18.11 -9.68
CA HIS A 23 0.47 17.46 -9.46
C HIS A 23 1.64 18.42 -9.72
N GLY A 24 1.58 19.19 -10.82
CA GLY A 24 2.71 19.94 -11.35
C GLY A 24 3.03 21.26 -10.65
N ILE A 25 2.43 21.59 -9.51
CA ILE A 25 2.64 22.89 -8.83
C ILE A 25 4.12 23.12 -8.49
N GLY A 26 4.78 22.15 -7.86
CA GLY A 26 6.20 22.25 -7.52
C GLY A 26 7.09 22.30 -8.76
N GLU A 27 6.81 21.46 -9.76
CA GLU A 27 7.58 21.39 -11.02
C GLU A 27 7.49 22.68 -11.83
N LEU A 28 6.34 23.36 -11.80
CA LEU A 28 6.12 24.62 -12.50
C LEU A 28 6.55 25.84 -11.69
N GLY A 29 6.99 25.64 -10.43
CA GLY A 29 7.29 26.73 -9.49
C GLY A 29 6.10 27.67 -9.34
N LEU A 30 4.91 27.10 -9.14
CA LEU A 30 3.67 27.84 -8.89
C LEU A 30 3.38 27.87 -7.39
N SER A 31 2.73 28.93 -6.94
CA SER A 31 2.14 28.96 -5.60
C SER A 31 0.68 28.51 -5.64
N ILE A 32 0.29 27.65 -4.70
CA ILE A 32 -1.10 27.21 -4.53
C ILE A 32 -1.54 27.47 -3.08
N ASN A 33 -2.77 27.94 -2.89
CA ASN A 33 -3.30 28.13 -1.55
C ASN A 33 -3.96 26.84 -1.01
N ALA A 34 -4.35 26.85 0.27
CA ALA A 34 -4.99 25.69 0.92
C ALA A 34 -6.29 25.25 0.21
N ALA A 35 -6.97 26.17 -0.47
CA ALA A 35 -8.20 25.94 -1.23
C ALA A 35 -7.95 25.44 -2.69
N GLY A 36 -6.69 25.19 -3.06
CA GLY A 36 -6.30 24.65 -4.36
C GLY A 36 -6.20 25.68 -5.49
N TYR A 37 -6.34 26.97 -5.19
CA TYR A 37 -6.31 28.04 -6.20
C TYR A 37 -4.88 28.49 -6.51
N VAL A 38 -4.64 28.71 -7.80
CA VAL A 38 -3.41 29.26 -8.39
C VAL A 38 -3.76 30.51 -9.16
N ASN A 39 -2.87 31.51 -9.15
CA ASN A 39 -3.03 32.71 -9.99
C ASN A 39 -3.00 32.33 -11.48
N LEU A 40 -4.06 32.68 -12.22
CA LEU A 40 -4.20 32.29 -13.63
C LEU A 40 -3.11 32.93 -14.51
N GLN A 41 -2.73 34.19 -14.26
CA GLN A 41 -1.69 34.84 -15.05
C GLN A 41 -0.32 34.19 -14.81
N GLU A 42 -0.02 33.84 -13.56
CA GLU A 42 1.21 33.14 -13.22
C GLU A 42 1.29 31.77 -13.91
N LEU A 43 0.19 31.01 -13.91
CA LEU A 43 0.09 29.74 -14.63
C LEU A 43 0.32 29.90 -16.14
N LEU A 44 -0.33 30.89 -16.76
CA LEU A 44 -0.21 31.15 -18.20
C LEU A 44 1.16 31.69 -18.61
N SER A 45 1.92 32.27 -17.67
CA SER A 45 3.31 32.70 -17.92
C SER A 45 4.30 31.53 -18.09
N LYS A 46 3.94 30.33 -17.63
CA LYS A 46 4.81 29.16 -17.72
C LYS A 46 4.92 28.70 -19.18
N ARG A 47 6.11 28.23 -19.57
CA ARG A 47 6.44 27.83 -20.94
C ARG A 47 5.45 26.82 -21.51
N GLU A 48 4.95 25.94 -20.65
CA GLU A 48 3.98 24.89 -20.93
C GLU A 48 2.64 25.46 -21.41
N PHE A 49 2.27 26.67 -21.00
CA PHE A 49 1.01 27.33 -21.31
C PHE A 49 1.15 28.51 -22.29
N SER A 50 2.33 28.70 -22.88
CA SER A 50 2.63 29.79 -23.85
C SER A 50 1.66 29.94 -25.02
N SER A 51 0.93 28.88 -25.39
CA SER A 51 -0.08 28.89 -26.46
C SER A 51 -1.53 29.00 -25.95
N VAL A 52 -1.73 29.30 -24.66
CA VAL A 52 -3.03 29.32 -23.99
C VAL A 52 -3.29 30.71 -23.44
N THR A 53 -4.46 31.28 -23.72
CA THR A 53 -4.87 32.61 -23.24
C THR A 53 -5.94 32.49 -22.16
N PRO A 54 -6.19 33.56 -21.37
CA PRO A 54 -7.27 33.56 -20.39
C PRO A 54 -8.63 33.22 -21.00
N GLU A 55 -8.94 33.69 -22.21
CA GLU A 55 -10.21 33.44 -22.90
C GLU A 55 -10.37 31.96 -23.25
N ILE A 56 -9.28 31.29 -23.64
CA ILE A 56 -9.27 29.84 -23.87
C ILE A 56 -9.59 29.10 -22.58
N ILE A 57 -9.04 29.54 -21.44
CA ILE A 57 -9.32 28.94 -20.14
C ILE A 57 -10.77 29.19 -19.74
N THR A 58 -11.27 30.42 -19.79
CA THR A 58 -12.67 30.73 -19.47
C THR A 58 -13.64 29.91 -20.33
N THR A 59 -13.37 29.81 -21.64
CA THR A 59 -14.17 28.99 -22.56
C THR A 59 -14.08 27.51 -22.19
N LEU A 60 -12.90 27.00 -21.85
CA LEU A 60 -12.69 25.61 -21.45
C LEU A 60 -13.46 25.28 -20.17
N VAL A 61 -13.39 26.15 -19.15
CA VAL A 61 -14.09 25.97 -17.88
C VAL A 61 -15.61 26.04 -18.08
N ALA A 62 -16.10 27.01 -18.86
CA ALA A 62 -17.52 27.16 -19.13
C ALA A 62 -18.12 25.99 -19.92
N ASN A 63 -17.34 25.34 -20.78
CA ASN A 63 -17.77 24.18 -21.58
C ASN A 63 -17.32 22.84 -20.99
N ASP A 64 -16.79 22.81 -19.76
CA ASP A 64 -16.38 21.58 -19.12
C ASP A 64 -17.61 20.86 -18.52
N GLU A 65 -18.20 19.96 -19.31
CA GLU A 65 -19.32 19.11 -18.87
C GLU A 65 -19.04 18.31 -17.59
N LYS A 66 -17.75 18.07 -17.28
CA LYS A 66 -17.33 17.33 -16.09
C LYS A 66 -16.93 18.25 -14.93
N THR A 67 -17.07 19.56 -15.10
CA THR A 67 -16.86 20.59 -14.08
C THR A 67 -15.58 20.35 -13.27
N ARG A 68 -14.45 20.13 -13.98
CA ARG A 68 -13.15 19.77 -13.39
C ARG A 68 -12.42 20.97 -12.80
N PHE A 69 -12.79 22.17 -13.22
CA PHE A 69 -12.11 23.41 -12.86
C PHE A 69 -13.12 24.44 -12.38
N SER A 70 -12.68 25.29 -11.47
CA SER A 70 -13.43 26.46 -11.03
C SER A 70 -12.55 27.70 -11.13
N LEU A 71 -13.14 28.80 -11.56
CA LEU A 71 -12.53 30.11 -11.57
C LEU A 71 -13.04 30.91 -10.38
N LEU A 72 -12.15 31.71 -9.79
CA LEU A 72 -12.46 32.65 -8.72
C LEU A 72 -11.86 34.00 -9.10
N GLN A 73 -12.62 35.07 -8.91
CA GLN A 73 -12.14 36.42 -9.15
C GLN A 73 -12.16 37.19 -7.83
N GLU A 74 -10.99 37.60 -7.36
CA GLU A 74 -10.82 38.34 -6.11
C GLU A 74 -9.90 39.53 -6.36
N ASN A 75 -10.32 40.73 -5.94
CA ASN A 75 -9.54 41.96 -6.06
C ASN A 75 -8.97 42.21 -7.48
N GLY A 76 -9.73 41.83 -8.52
CA GLY A 76 -9.31 41.97 -9.92
C GLY A 76 -8.33 40.91 -10.41
N ILE A 77 -7.93 39.95 -9.57
CA ILE A 77 -7.07 38.83 -9.93
C ILE A 77 -7.93 37.60 -10.16
N THR A 78 -7.70 36.92 -11.29
CA THR A 78 -8.36 35.65 -11.60
C THR A 78 -7.52 34.49 -11.12
N PHE A 79 -8.13 33.59 -10.36
CA PHE A 79 -7.56 32.35 -9.87
C PHE A 79 -8.27 31.16 -10.51
N ILE A 80 -7.55 30.05 -10.62
CA ILE A 80 -8.08 28.78 -11.11
C ILE A 80 -7.66 27.64 -10.19
N ARG A 81 -8.55 26.66 -10.02
CA ARG A 81 -8.25 25.39 -9.34
C ARG A 81 -8.79 24.19 -10.10
N ALA A 82 -8.29 23.01 -9.78
CA ALA A 82 -9.02 21.78 -10.05
C ALA A 82 -10.01 21.53 -8.91
N ASN A 83 -11.17 20.96 -9.20
CA ASN A 83 -12.21 20.74 -8.19
C ASN A 83 -12.01 19.45 -7.37
N GLN A 84 -11.05 18.61 -7.78
CA GLN A 84 -10.72 17.35 -7.10
C GLN A 84 -9.40 16.78 -7.62
N GLY A 85 -8.86 15.80 -6.90
CA GLY A 85 -7.80 14.90 -7.36
C GLY A 85 -6.38 15.44 -7.20
N HIS A 86 -6.17 16.35 -6.26
CA HIS A 86 -4.86 16.86 -5.91
C HIS A 86 -3.99 15.76 -5.28
N THR A 87 -2.69 15.87 -5.47
CA THR A 87 -1.66 15.10 -4.73
C THR A 87 -0.69 16.03 -4.03
N ILE A 88 -1.04 17.32 -3.96
CA ILE A 88 -0.21 18.38 -3.39
C ILE A 88 -0.62 18.52 -1.92
N SER A 89 0.33 18.30 -1.01
CA SER A 89 0.08 18.31 0.43
C SER A 89 -0.41 19.64 0.99
N GLN A 90 -0.10 20.76 0.31
CA GLN A 90 -0.55 22.11 0.69
C GLN A 90 -2.06 22.31 0.50
N VAL A 91 -2.69 21.53 -0.39
CA VAL A 91 -4.14 21.61 -0.64
C VAL A 91 -4.86 20.71 0.36
N LYS A 92 -5.68 21.31 1.19
CA LYS A 92 -6.52 20.59 2.13
C LYS A 92 -7.83 20.23 1.45
N ASP A 93 -7.80 19.18 0.64
CA ASP A 93 -8.98 18.73 -0.12
C ASP A 93 -10.20 18.59 0.79
N GLU A 94 -10.06 18.09 2.02
CA GLU A 94 -11.18 17.94 2.96
C GLU A 94 -11.90 19.26 3.31
N GLU A 95 -11.19 20.40 3.35
CA GLU A 95 -11.80 21.72 3.60
C GLU A 95 -12.63 22.22 2.40
N LEU A 96 -12.49 21.58 1.25
CA LEU A 96 -13.21 21.90 0.01
C LEU A 96 -14.37 20.93 -0.27
N LEU A 97 -14.57 19.94 0.59
CA LEU A 97 -15.53 18.87 0.40
C LEU A 97 -16.59 18.88 1.51
N THR A 98 -17.83 18.56 1.14
CA THR A 98 -18.92 18.46 2.12
C THR A 98 -18.95 17.04 2.69
N PRO A 99 -18.89 16.85 4.02
CA PRO A 99 -18.95 15.51 4.61
C PRO A 99 -20.32 14.86 4.38
N ILE A 100 -20.32 13.55 4.10
CA ILE A 100 -21.54 12.75 4.00
C ILE A 100 -21.86 12.21 5.39
N LEU A 101 -22.89 12.77 6.02
CA LEU A 101 -23.32 12.37 7.38
C LEU A 101 -24.44 11.34 7.37
N ASN A 102 -25.32 11.39 6.38
CA ASN A 102 -26.40 10.43 6.20
C ASN A 102 -26.15 9.59 4.93
N PRO A 103 -25.85 8.28 5.06
CA PRO A 103 -25.59 7.43 3.89
C PRO A 103 -26.79 7.30 2.95
N ASN A 104 -28.02 7.50 3.45
CA ASN A 104 -29.24 7.36 2.64
C ASN A 104 -29.38 8.46 1.56
N ASP A 105 -28.68 9.58 1.70
CA ASP A 105 -28.67 10.66 0.70
C ASP A 105 -27.90 10.23 -0.57
N TYR A 106 -27.12 9.16 -0.48
CA TYR A 106 -26.26 8.61 -1.53
C TYR A 106 -26.44 7.10 -1.67
N PRO A 107 -27.61 6.65 -2.18
CA PRO A 107 -27.94 5.22 -2.27
C PRO A 107 -27.05 4.42 -3.23
N ILE A 108 -26.31 5.12 -4.11
CA ILE A 108 -25.36 4.50 -5.04
C ILE A 108 -24.00 5.18 -4.87
N VAL A 109 -23.01 4.39 -4.47
CA VAL A 109 -21.60 4.78 -4.41
C VAL A 109 -20.80 3.72 -5.16
N VAL A 110 -20.30 4.05 -6.35
CA VAL A 110 -19.70 3.05 -7.25
C VAL A 110 -18.33 3.47 -7.76
N HIS A 111 -17.37 2.55 -7.69
CA HIS A 111 -16.05 2.69 -8.28
C HIS A 111 -15.98 1.93 -9.61
N GLY A 112 -15.66 2.64 -10.69
CA GLY A 112 -15.41 2.04 -12.00
C GLY A 112 -13.94 1.70 -12.21
N THR A 113 -13.66 0.46 -12.63
CA THR A 113 -12.30 -0.03 -12.92
C THR A 113 -12.28 -1.01 -14.11
N ASN A 114 -11.12 -1.59 -14.41
CA ASN A 114 -10.93 -2.59 -15.46
C ASN A 114 -10.65 -3.99 -14.88
N LYS A 115 -10.81 -5.04 -15.70
CA LYS A 115 -10.60 -6.43 -15.26
C LYS A 115 -9.18 -6.72 -14.78
N ALA A 116 -8.18 -6.06 -15.36
CA ALA A 116 -6.79 -6.22 -14.95
C ALA A 116 -6.58 -5.78 -13.49
N SER A 117 -7.19 -4.65 -13.10
CA SER A 117 -7.12 -4.13 -11.73
C SER A 117 -7.98 -4.97 -10.77
N TRP A 118 -9.12 -5.47 -11.24
CA TRP A 118 -10.01 -6.32 -10.45
C TRP A 118 -9.32 -7.56 -9.87
N LYS A 119 -8.36 -8.16 -10.59
CA LYS A 119 -7.59 -9.33 -10.11
C LYS A 119 -6.97 -9.12 -8.73
N SER A 120 -6.51 -7.89 -8.43
CA SER A 120 -5.96 -7.51 -7.13
C SER A 120 -7.04 -6.95 -6.20
N ILE A 121 -7.99 -6.18 -6.72
CA ILE A 121 -9.00 -5.50 -5.90
C ILE A 121 -9.93 -6.50 -5.20
N LYS A 122 -10.23 -7.64 -5.85
CA LYS A 122 -11.13 -8.65 -5.29
C LYS A 122 -10.68 -9.21 -3.94
N THR A 123 -9.37 -9.28 -3.70
CA THR A 123 -8.79 -9.76 -2.42
C THR A 123 -8.31 -8.62 -1.53
N ARG A 124 -7.73 -7.55 -2.11
CA ARG A 124 -7.06 -6.49 -1.34
C ARG A 124 -7.89 -5.22 -1.15
N GLY A 125 -9.00 -5.11 -1.86
CA GLY A 125 -9.83 -3.91 -1.86
C GLY A 125 -9.28 -2.79 -2.74
N LEU A 126 -9.83 -1.59 -2.54
CA LEU A 126 -9.42 -0.39 -3.25
C LEU A 126 -8.30 0.31 -2.47
N TYR A 127 -7.29 0.82 -3.18
CA TYR A 127 -6.21 1.62 -2.60
C TYR A 127 -6.15 2.98 -3.30
N LYS A 128 -6.02 4.07 -2.53
CA LYS A 128 -5.95 5.44 -3.07
C LYS A 128 -4.73 5.69 -3.97
N MET A 129 -3.73 4.81 -3.91
CA MET A 129 -2.44 4.97 -4.59
C MET A 129 -1.79 6.29 -4.14
N GLN A 130 -1.28 7.10 -5.08
CA GLN A 130 -0.68 8.40 -4.81
C GLN A 130 -1.69 9.54 -4.64
N ARG A 131 -3.01 9.25 -4.66
CA ARG A 131 -4.04 10.28 -4.50
C ARG A 131 -4.38 10.50 -3.03
N ASN A 132 -5.05 11.62 -2.74
CA ASN A 132 -5.65 11.89 -1.44
C ASN A 132 -6.86 10.98 -1.18
N HIS A 133 -7.66 10.71 -2.22
CA HIS A 133 -8.92 9.96 -2.10
C HIS A 133 -9.11 8.92 -3.20
N ILE A 134 -9.86 7.87 -2.88
CA ILE A 134 -10.55 6.99 -3.83
C ILE A 134 -11.81 7.72 -4.27
N HIS A 135 -12.05 7.76 -5.58
CA HIS A 135 -13.20 8.44 -6.16
C HIS A 135 -14.30 7.45 -6.54
N PHE A 136 -15.54 7.89 -6.32
CA PHE A 136 -16.76 7.15 -6.59
C PHE A 136 -17.75 8.04 -7.36
N ALA A 137 -18.55 7.40 -8.21
CA ALA A 137 -19.69 8.03 -8.87
C ALA A 137 -20.98 7.73 -8.09
N ARG A 138 -22.00 8.57 -8.31
CA ARG A 138 -23.36 8.44 -7.75
C ARG A 138 -24.27 7.52 -8.58
N GLY A 139 -23.73 6.83 -9.58
CA GLY A 139 -24.47 6.04 -10.56
C GLY A 139 -23.55 5.36 -11.56
N LEU A 140 -24.11 4.57 -12.47
CA LEU A 140 -23.38 3.96 -13.57
C LEU A 140 -23.22 4.95 -14.75
N PRO A 141 -22.21 4.77 -15.63
CA PRO A 141 -22.08 5.60 -16.82
C PRO A 141 -23.37 5.59 -17.66
N GLY A 142 -23.93 6.77 -17.94
CA GLY A 142 -25.18 6.94 -18.68
C GLY A 142 -26.41 7.20 -17.81
N ASP A 143 -26.31 7.07 -16.49
CA ASP A 143 -27.36 7.52 -15.58
C ASP A 143 -27.36 9.06 -15.48
N ASN A 144 -28.55 9.69 -15.44
CA ASN A 144 -28.69 11.14 -15.33
C ASN A 144 -28.03 11.75 -14.07
N GLN A 145 -27.71 10.92 -13.07
CA GLN A 145 -27.06 11.32 -11.82
C GLN A 145 -25.51 11.37 -11.92
N VAL A 146 -24.92 10.93 -13.04
CA VAL A 146 -23.47 10.84 -13.22
C VAL A 146 -22.96 11.98 -14.10
N ILE A 147 -22.57 13.07 -13.46
CA ILE A 147 -21.91 14.21 -14.12
C ILE A 147 -20.41 13.92 -14.35
N SER A 148 -19.75 13.34 -13.35
CA SER A 148 -18.32 13.01 -13.39
C SER A 148 -17.99 11.79 -12.51
N GLY A 149 -16.79 11.20 -12.68
CA GLY A 149 -16.30 10.09 -11.84
C GLY A 149 -16.35 8.69 -12.49
N ALA A 150 -17.25 8.44 -13.44
CA ALA A 150 -17.32 7.14 -14.14
C ALA A 150 -16.64 7.22 -15.52
N ARG A 151 -15.73 6.27 -15.84
CA ARG A 151 -15.15 6.17 -17.19
C ARG A 151 -16.07 5.34 -18.08
N VAL A 152 -16.27 5.79 -19.32
CA VAL A 152 -17.15 5.12 -20.31
C VAL A 152 -16.66 3.70 -20.65
N ASN A 153 -15.35 3.44 -20.52
CA ASN A 153 -14.73 2.14 -20.84
C ASN A 153 -14.46 1.28 -19.59
N CYS A 154 -15.23 1.46 -18.50
CA CYS A 154 -15.13 0.59 -17.34
C CYS A 154 -15.84 -0.75 -17.60
N GLU A 155 -15.16 -1.85 -17.28
CA GLU A 155 -15.72 -3.21 -17.38
C GLU A 155 -16.23 -3.71 -16.02
N VAL A 156 -15.70 -3.14 -14.93
CA VAL A 156 -15.93 -3.58 -13.56
C VAL A 156 -16.45 -2.40 -12.75
N PHE A 157 -17.56 -2.61 -12.04
CA PHE A 157 -18.19 -1.63 -11.16
C PHE A 157 -18.31 -2.22 -9.76
N ILE A 158 -17.74 -1.54 -8.77
CA ILE A 158 -17.69 -1.99 -7.39
C ILE A 158 -18.55 -1.03 -6.57
N PHE A 159 -19.66 -1.51 -6.05
CA PHE A 159 -20.58 -0.75 -5.22
C PHE A 159 -20.13 -0.86 -3.76
N ILE A 160 -20.14 0.27 -3.07
CA ILE A 160 -19.77 0.37 -1.67
C ILE A 160 -21.01 0.28 -0.79
N ASP A 161 -20.93 -0.52 0.26
CA ASP A 161 -21.85 -0.48 1.38
C ASP A 161 -21.53 0.76 2.23
N LEU A 162 -22.10 1.90 1.81
CA LEU A 162 -21.87 3.18 2.47
C LEU A 162 -22.36 3.20 3.93
N PRO A 163 -23.56 2.67 4.26
CA PRO A 163 -23.98 2.55 5.66
C PRO A 163 -22.99 1.80 6.55
N LEU A 164 -22.54 0.62 6.12
CA LEU A 164 -21.56 -0.17 6.88
C LEU A 164 -20.25 0.60 7.05
N ALA A 165 -19.72 1.16 5.97
CA ALA A 165 -18.44 1.87 5.99
C ALA A 165 -18.47 3.08 6.94
N ILE A 166 -19.52 3.91 6.89
CA ILE A 166 -19.69 5.07 7.79
C ILE A 166 -19.90 4.61 9.24
N SER A 167 -20.70 3.56 9.48
CA SER A 167 -20.92 3.04 10.84
C SER A 167 -19.64 2.56 11.52
N GLU A 168 -18.68 2.08 10.72
CA GLU A 168 -17.36 1.65 11.18
C GLU A 168 -16.33 2.80 11.23
N GLY A 169 -16.75 4.05 10.98
CA GLY A 169 -15.93 5.26 11.09
C GLY A 169 -15.25 5.72 9.80
N MET A 170 -15.55 5.12 8.64
CA MET A 170 -14.95 5.55 7.37
C MET A 170 -15.57 6.88 6.94
N LYS A 171 -14.72 7.89 6.71
CA LYS A 171 -15.17 9.20 6.25
C LYS A 171 -15.42 9.20 4.75
N PHE A 172 -16.54 9.77 4.35
CA PHE A 172 -16.88 10.06 2.96
C PHE A 172 -17.25 11.53 2.82
N TYR A 173 -16.95 12.08 1.65
CA TYR A 173 -17.24 13.46 1.30
C TYR A 173 -17.81 13.53 -0.12
N VAL A 174 -18.46 14.65 -0.43
CA VAL A 174 -18.90 14.99 -1.78
C VAL A 174 -18.24 16.30 -2.20
N SER A 175 -17.77 16.37 -3.44
CA SER A 175 -17.27 17.60 -4.06
C SER A 175 -18.38 18.43 -4.67
N GLU A 176 -18.08 19.68 -5.04
CA GLU A 176 -19.01 20.57 -5.79
C GLU A 176 -19.57 19.89 -7.05
N ASN A 177 -18.73 19.12 -7.75
CA ASN A 177 -19.11 18.37 -8.96
C ASN A 177 -19.69 16.98 -8.69
N GLN A 178 -20.22 16.75 -7.47
CA GLN A 178 -21.00 15.57 -7.10
C GLN A 178 -20.21 14.24 -7.14
N VAL A 179 -18.88 14.30 -7.14
CA VAL A 179 -18.03 13.12 -6.96
C VAL A 179 -18.01 12.77 -5.48
N ILE A 180 -18.13 11.48 -5.15
CA ILE A 180 -17.96 11.00 -3.79
C ILE A 180 -16.50 10.59 -3.59
N LEU A 181 -15.92 10.97 -2.46
CA LEU A 181 -14.51 10.77 -2.14
C LEU A 181 -14.37 10.13 -0.77
N SER A 182 -13.45 9.19 -0.63
CA SER A 182 -13.01 8.68 0.67
C SER A 182 -11.53 8.35 0.64
N SER A 183 -10.81 8.64 1.72
CA SER A 183 -9.44 8.19 1.91
C SER A 183 -9.37 6.69 2.21
N GLY A 184 -10.51 6.07 2.56
CA GLY A 184 -10.52 4.78 3.23
C GLY A 184 -9.89 4.83 4.62
N PHE A 185 -9.68 3.67 5.22
CA PHE A 185 -8.83 3.52 6.40
C PHE A 185 -7.38 3.40 5.94
N GLY A 186 -6.53 4.37 6.29
CA GLY A 186 -5.10 4.34 5.93
C GLY A 186 -4.82 4.26 4.42
N GLY A 187 -5.76 4.73 3.60
CA GLY A 187 -5.67 4.63 2.14
C GLY A 187 -6.46 3.47 1.51
N PHE A 188 -7.04 2.58 2.32
CA PHE A 188 -7.64 1.33 1.87
C PHE A 188 -9.15 1.26 2.12
N ILE A 189 -9.87 0.64 1.19
CA ILE A 189 -11.27 0.22 1.35
C ILE A 189 -11.32 -1.28 1.08
N SER A 190 -11.37 -2.06 2.17
CA SER A 190 -11.42 -3.52 2.13
C SER A 190 -12.65 -4.02 1.35
N PRO A 191 -12.56 -5.19 0.67
CA PRO A 191 -13.70 -5.79 -0.01
C PRO A 191 -14.88 -6.11 0.91
N LYS A 192 -14.70 -6.13 2.23
CA LYS A 192 -15.80 -6.26 3.19
C LYS A 192 -16.84 -5.13 3.09
N TYR A 193 -16.44 -3.98 2.55
CA TYR A 193 -17.34 -2.85 2.30
C TYR A 193 -17.92 -2.86 0.89
N PHE A 194 -17.74 -3.94 0.11
CA PHE A 194 -18.37 -4.05 -1.19
C PHE A 194 -19.76 -4.68 -1.02
N SER A 195 -20.79 -3.98 -1.47
CA SER A 195 -22.17 -4.51 -1.43
C SER A 195 -22.50 -5.30 -2.69
N LYS A 196 -21.90 -4.93 -3.82
CA LYS A 196 -22.14 -5.55 -5.13
C LYS A 196 -20.97 -5.31 -6.07
N VAL A 197 -20.64 -6.29 -6.92
CA VAL A 197 -19.70 -6.12 -8.02
C VAL A 197 -20.37 -6.54 -9.32
N ILE A 198 -20.26 -5.69 -10.34
CA ILE A 198 -20.76 -5.96 -11.69
C ILE A 198 -19.56 -6.02 -12.64
N ILE A 199 -19.43 -7.11 -13.40
CA ILE A 199 -18.44 -7.26 -14.46
C ILE A 199 -19.19 -7.51 -15.76
N ASN A 200 -18.95 -6.69 -16.79
CA ASN A 200 -19.63 -6.81 -18.09
C ASN A 200 -21.16 -6.90 -17.96
N LYS A 201 -21.77 -6.05 -17.11
CA LYS A 201 -23.22 -6.02 -16.81
C LYS A 201 -23.75 -7.23 -16.04
N ILE A 202 -22.90 -8.18 -15.63
CA ILE A 202 -23.28 -9.36 -14.84
C ILE A 202 -22.85 -9.15 -13.39
N SER A 203 -23.76 -9.37 -12.45
CA SER A 203 -23.42 -9.36 -11.02
C SER A 203 -22.55 -10.58 -10.71
N VAL A 204 -21.41 -10.37 -10.05
CA VAL A 204 -20.51 -11.44 -9.62
C VAL A 204 -20.47 -11.52 -8.09
N PRO A 205 -20.30 -12.72 -7.51
CA PRO A 205 -20.18 -12.86 -6.06
C PRO A 205 -18.89 -12.19 -5.57
N ILE A 206 -18.96 -11.68 -4.33
CA ILE A 206 -17.81 -11.15 -3.60
C ILE A 206 -17.27 -12.29 -2.76
N ASP A 207 -16.24 -12.98 -3.26
CA ASP A 207 -15.58 -14.09 -2.56
C ASP A 207 -14.40 -13.57 -1.71
N TYR A 208 -14.71 -12.67 -0.77
CA TYR A 208 -13.72 -12.14 0.16
C TYR A 208 -13.71 -12.96 1.44
N LYS A 209 -12.61 -13.69 1.66
CA LYS A 209 -12.41 -14.57 2.82
C LYS A 209 -11.05 -14.26 3.46
N PRO A 210 -10.98 -13.23 4.33
CA PRO A 210 -9.75 -12.96 5.06
C PRO A 210 -9.43 -14.15 5.98
N ILE A 211 -8.15 -14.40 6.19
CA ILE A 211 -7.64 -15.39 7.12
C ILE A 211 -7.42 -14.71 8.45
N ASP A 212 -8.09 -15.23 9.47
CA ASP A 212 -7.85 -14.81 10.84
C ASP A 212 -6.64 -15.57 11.40
N PHE A 213 -5.62 -14.81 11.78
CA PHE A 213 -4.49 -15.31 12.56
C PHE A 213 -4.68 -14.92 14.03
N ASP A 214 -4.10 -15.70 14.91
CA ASP A 214 -3.94 -15.36 16.34
C ASP A 214 -2.62 -14.58 16.52
N TYR A 215 -1.58 -14.93 15.77
CA TYR A 215 -0.27 -14.26 15.80
C TYR A 215 0.36 -14.01 14.43
N PHE A 216 1.16 -12.95 14.34
CA PHE A 216 2.12 -12.71 13.26
C PHE A 216 3.54 -12.79 13.83
N LEU A 217 4.41 -13.52 13.16
CA LEU A 217 5.82 -13.65 13.54
C LEU A 217 6.67 -12.84 12.56
N ILE A 218 7.06 -11.63 12.96
CA ILE A 218 7.84 -10.74 12.11
C ILE A 218 9.30 -11.18 12.18
N LEU A 219 9.89 -11.47 11.02
CA LEU A 219 11.24 -12.03 10.85
C LEU A 219 12.03 -11.21 9.83
N ASP A 220 13.30 -10.97 10.14
CA ASP A 220 14.28 -10.41 9.20
C ASP A 220 15.67 -10.94 9.58
N PHE A 221 16.28 -11.77 8.74
CA PHE A 221 17.60 -12.32 9.01
C PHE A 221 18.69 -11.32 8.62
N GLU A 222 19.78 -11.29 9.38
CA GLU A 222 21.05 -10.80 8.85
C GLU A 222 21.94 -11.98 8.51
N ALA A 223 22.70 -11.84 7.43
CA ALA A 223 23.64 -12.86 6.97
C ALA A 223 25.01 -12.27 6.68
N ASN A 224 26.05 -13.09 6.82
CA ASN A 224 27.40 -12.69 6.45
C ASN A 224 27.46 -12.28 4.96
N CYS A 225 28.33 -11.33 4.64
CA CYS A 225 28.45 -10.81 3.28
C CYS A 225 29.83 -10.23 3.00
N ILE A 226 30.11 -9.99 1.72
CA ILE A 226 31.34 -9.38 1.24
C ILE A 226 31.02 -8.28 0.23
N GLU A 227 31.89 -7.28 0.15
CA GLU A 227 31.74 -6.21 -0.82
C GLU A 227 31.98 -6.74 -2.25
N ASN A 228 31.05 -6.45 -3.17
CA ASN A 228 31.17 -6.77 -4.60
C ASN A 228 31.51 -8.24 -4.94
N GLY A 229 31.02 -9.19 -4.14
CA GLY A 229 31.29 -10.61 -4.34
C GLY A 229 30.20 -11.53 -3.80
N THR A 230 30.45 -12.83 -3.87
CA THR A 230 29.56 -13.88 -3.36
C THR A 230 30.34 -14.84 -2.48
N LEU A 231 29.74 -15.22 -1.36
CA LEU A 231 30.27 -16.27 -0.50
C LEU A 231 29.90 -17.66 -1.04
N PRO A 232 30.69 -18.71 -0.74
CA PRO A 232 30.32 -20.09 -1.10
C PRO A 232 28.99 -20.53 -0.47
N CYS A 233 28.74 -20.05 0.75
CA CYS A 233 27.48 -20.16 1.47
C CYS A 233 27.29 -18.84 2.22
N GLN A 234 26.15 -18.17 2.00
CA GLN A 234 25.75 -17.04 2.82
C GLN A 234 25.07 -17.59 4.07
N GLU A 235 25.57 -17.25 5.24
CA GLU A 235 25.16 -17.81 6.53
C GLU A 235 24.45 -16.77 7.38
N ILE A 236 23.32 -17.13 7.96
CA ILE A 236 22.57 -16.32 8.92
C ILE A 236 23.47 -16.09 10.14
N ILE A 237 23.61 -14.83 10.54
CA ILE A 237 24.38 -14.37 11.70
C ILE A 237 23.52 -13.66 12.74
N GLU A 238 22.27 -13.33 12.41
CA GLU A 238 21.25 -12.84 13.35
C GLU A 238 19.88 -13.41 13.00
N PHE A 239 19.15 -13.87 14.02
CA PHE A 239 17.79 -14.40 13.90
C PHE A 239 16.86 -13.75 14.93
N PRO A 240 16.26 -12.59 14.59
CA PRO A 240 15.21 -11.95 15.36
C PRO A 240 13.80 -12.37 14.91
N VAL A 241 12.90 -12.58 15.86
CA VAL A 241 11.46 -12.70 15.63
C VAL A 241 10.67 -11.93 16.67
N LYS A 242 9.74 -11.08 16.23
CA LYS A 242 8.72 -10.48 17.09
C LYS A 242 7.38 -11.17 16.91
N VAL A 243 6.76 -11.59 18.01
CA VAL A 243 5.45 -12.24 18.02
C VAL A 243 4.38 -11.18 18.32
N LEU A 244 3.65 -10.78 17.28
CA LEU A 244 2.58 -9.78 17.34
C LEU A 244 1.22 -10.48 17.48
N ASN A 245 0.47 -10.16 18.53
CA ASN A 245 -0.91 -10.61 18.69
C ASN A 245 -1.83 -9.92 17.67
N ALA A 246 -2.58 -10.70 16.89
CA ALA A 246 -3.39 -10.21 15.78
C ALA A 246 -4.68 -9.49 16.22
N GLN A 247 -5.09 -9.59 17.49
CA GLN A 247 -6.25 -8.89 18.04
C GLN A 247 -5.86 -7.61 18.78
N THR A 248 -4.81 -7.68 19.62
CA THR A 248 -4.39 -6.55 20.46
C THR A 248 -3.35 -5.66 19.78
N PHE A 249 -2.71 -6.15 18.71
CA PHE A 249 -1.58 -5.51 18.05
C PHE A 249 -0.41 -5.20 18.98
N ASN A 250 -0.28 -5.95 20.08
CA ASN A 250 0.86 -5.88 20.98
C ASN A 250 1.88 -6.96 20.64
N VAL A 251 3.16 -6.63 20.82
CA VAL A 251 4.23 -7.63 20.76
C VAL A 251 4.25 -8.34 22.11
N GLU A 252 3.98 -9.64 22.11
CA GLU A 252 3.91 -10.45 23.34
C GLU A 252 5.24 -11.14 23.66
N TYR A 253 5.98 -11.54 22.62
CA TYR A 253 7.23 -12.26 22.77
C TYR A 253 8.25 -11.81 21.75
N ILE A 254 9.53 -11.94 22.10
CA ILE A 254 10.67 -11.66 21.23
C ILE A 254 11.63 -12.84 21.34
N PHE A 255 11.97 -13.43 20.20
CA PHE A 255 13.10 -14.34 20.06
C PHE A 255 14.23 -13.58 19.37
N HIS A 256 15.46 -13.72 19.86
CA HIS A 256 16.63 -13.09 19.24
C HIS A 256 17.86 -13.93 19.53
N SER A 257 18.66 -14.19 18.50
CA SER A 257 19.94 -14.89 18.64
C SER A 257 20.91 -14.37 17.60
N TYR A 258 22.13 -14.08 18.02
CA TYR A 258 23.28 -14.10 17.12
C TYR A 258 23.68 -15.55 16.83
N ILE A 259 24.27 -15.79 15.67
CA ILE A 259 24.63 -17.13 15.21
C ILE A 259 26.09 -17.14 14.79
N GLN A 260 26.84 -18.15 15.23
CA GLN A 260 28.22 -18.34 14.81
C GLN A 260 28.25 -18.99 13.41
N PRO A 261 28.77 -18.32 12.36
CA PRO A 261 28.96 -18.94 11.05
C PRO A 261 30.10 -19.96 11.12
N ASP A 262 30.00 -21.05 10.34
CA ASP A 262 30.96 -22.14 10.36
C ASP A 262 31.58 -22.49 9.00
N ILE A 263 31.02 -21.98 7.89
CA ILE A 263 31.65 -22.09 6.56
C ILE A 263 32.58 -20.91 6.30
N VAL A 264 32.14 -19.70 6.61
CA VAL A 264 32.89 -18.45 6.50
C VAL A 264 32.85 -17.76 7.87
N PRO A 265 33.71 -18.20 8.82
CA PRO A 265 33.62 -17.80 10.22
C PRO A 265 34.02 -16.34 10.50
N ASN A 266 34.79 -15.74 9.59
CA ASN A 266 35.26 -14.37 9.74
C ASN A 266 34.27 -13.38 9.12
N ILE A 267 33.69 -12.52 9.95
CA ILE A 267 32.84 -11.40 9.54
C ILE A 267 33.73 -10.32 8.94
N THR A 268 33.40 -9.88 7.73
CA THR A 268 34.17 -8.83 7.06
C THR A 268 33.83 -7.45 7.62
N ASP A 269 34.74 -6.48 7.43
CA ASP A 269 34.48 -5.08 7.78
C ASP A 269 33.26 -4.53 7.03
N PHE A 270 33.07 -4.93 5.77
CA PHE A 270 31.89 -4.55 4.99
C PHE A 270 30.60 -5.05 5.66
N CYS A 271 30.56 -6.32 6.05
CA CYS A 271 29.42 -6.90 6.74
C CYS A 271 29.17 -6.20 8.08
N THR A 272 30.21 -5.96 8.87
CA THR A 272 30.13 -5.25 10.15
C THR A 272 29.61 -3.82 9.98
N ASN A 273 30.07 -3.09 8.96
CA ASN A 273 29.60 -1.73 8.70
C ASN A 273 28.13 -1.72 8.28
N LEU A 274 27.74 -2.66 7.41
CA LEU A 274 26.37 -2.82 6.94
C LEU A 274 25.44 -3.16 8.11
N THR A 275 25.68 -4.28 8.80
CA THR A 275 24.73 -4.83 9.77
C THR A 275 24.92 -4.31 11.20
N GLY A 276 26.15 -3.92 11.54
CA GLY A 276 26.54 -3.61 12.91
C GLY A 276 26.98 -4.82 13.73
N ILE A 277 26.92 -6.03 13.16
CA ILE A 277 27.33 -7.26 13.83
C ILE A 277 28.84 -7.40 13.73
N THR A 278 29.52 -7.43 14.88
CA THR A 278 30.98 -7.61 14.95
C THR A 278 31.35 -9.08 15.11
N GLN A 279 32.62 -9.41 14.88
CA GLN A 279 33.14 -10.77 15.10
C GLN A 279 32.90 -11.25 16.55
N ASP A 280 33.08 -10.37 17.54
CA ASP A 280 32.90 -10.72 18.95
C ASP A 280 31.45 -11.04 19.31
N MET A 281 30.48 -10.48 18.59
CA MET A 281 29.06 -10.76 18.81
C MET A 281 28.68 -12.19 18.38
N VAL A 282 29.32 -12.72 17.34
CA VAL A 282 29.04 -14.07 16.81
C VAL A 282 29.98 -15.14 17.37
N ASN A 283 31.15 -14.76 17.90
CA ASN A 283 32.10 -15.70 18.48
C ASN A 283 31.50 -16.43 19.70
N GLY A 284 31.53 -17.77 19.68
CA GLY A 284 31.03 -18.61 20.77
C GLY A 284 29.51 -18.69 20.87
N GLN A 285 28.77 -18.10 19.93
CA GLN A 285 27.32 -18.28 19.83
C GLN A 285 26.98 -19.68 19.30
N TYR A 286 25.72 -20.06 19.43
CA TYR A 286 25.20 -21.27 18.82
C TYR A 286 25.29 -21.20 17.28
N LYS A 287 25.46 -22.35 16.64
CA LYS A 287 25.35 -22.46 15.18
C LYS A 287 23.88 -22.55 14.77
N LEU A 288 23.62 -22.40 13.47
CA LEU A 288 22.25 -22.38 12.93
C LEU A 288 21.37 -23.58 13.36
N PRO A 289 21.83 -24.85 13.36
CA PRO A 289 20.98 -25.99 13.74
C PRO A 289 20.43 -25.87 15.17
N GLU A 290 21.28 -25.48 16.12
CA GLU A 290 20.93 -25.28 17.52
C GLU A 290 19.97 -24.10 17.67
N VAL A 291 20.21 -23.00 16.95
CA VAL A 291 19.32 -21.82 16.99
C VAL A 291 17.94 -22.15 16.41
N LEU A 292 17.86 -22.93 15.32
CA LEU A 292 16.59 -23.40 14.77
C LEU A 292 15.81 -24.27 15.76
N GLN A 293 16.50 -25.14 16.50
CA GLN A 293 15.89 -25.95 17.55
C GLN A 293 15.44 -25.09 18.73
N ASN A 294 16.25 -24.11 19.15
CA ASN A 294 15.89 -23.16 20.21
C ASN A 294 14.66 -22.33 19.83
N PHE A 295 14.57 -21.87 18.58
CA PHE A 295 13.40 -21.18 18.07
C PHE A 295 12.14 -22.07 18.09
N HIS A 296 12.26 -23.35 17.69
CA HIS A 296 11.15 -24.29 17.80
C HIS A 296 10.69 -24.46 19.26
N ASN A 297 11.63 -24.65 20.19
CA ASN A 297 11.34 -24.78 21.61
C ASN A 297 10.69 -23.51 22.18
N PHE A 298 11.08 -22.33 21.70
CA PHE A 298 10.45 -21.05 22.04
C PHE A 298 8.98 -21.02 21.60
N LEU A 299 8.64 -21.49 20.40
CA LEU A 299 7.24 -21.57 19.95
C LEU A 299 6.41 -22.56 20.78
N VAL A 300 7.00 -23.70 21.14
CA VAL A 300 6.35 -24.73 21.98
C VAL A 300 6.10 -24.19 23.39
N THR A 301 7.12 -23.61 24.02
CA THR A 301 7.07 -23.13 25.41
C THR A 301 6.03 -22.02 25.59
N ASN A 302 5.88 -21.15 24.58
CA ASN A 302 4.91 -20.06 24.60
C ASN A 302 3.53 -20.46 24.03
N ASN A 303 3.28 -21.76 23.77
CA ASN A 303 2.05 -22.30 23.17
C ASN A 303 1.67 -21.71 21.80
N ILE A 304 2.57 -21.00 21.13
CA ILE A 304 2.32 -20.38 19.82
C ILE A 304 2.13 -21.47 18.76
N ILE A 305 2.89 -22.57 18.84
CA ILE A 305 2.90 -23.64 17.84
C ILE A 305 1.50 -24.23 17.57
N GLN A 306 0.59 -24.20 18.55
CA GLN A 306 -0.77 -24.75 18.46
C GLN A 306 -1.84 -23.72 18.03
N THR A 307 -1.45 -22.46 17.86
CA THR A 307 -2.32 -21.36 17.40
C THR A 307 -2.26 -21.18 15.88
N ARG A 308 -3.08 -20.30 15.32
CA ARG A 308 -2.98 -19.89 13.92
C ARG A 308 -1.98 -18.74 13.81
N TRP A 309 -0.81 -18.96 13.25
CA TRP A 309 0.22 -17.91 13.19
C TRP A 309 1.05 -17.97 11.93
N ILE A 310 1.46 -16.85 11.35
CA ILE A 310 2.25 -16.81 10.10
C ILE A 310 3.48 -15.91 10.19
N PHE A 311 4.55 -16.28 9.50
CA PHE A 311 5.69 -15.37 9.34
C PHE A 311 5.34 -14.16 8.48
N VAL A 312 5.91 -13.01 8.83
CA VAL A 312 5.86 -11.79 8.03
C VAL A 312 7.28 -11.28 7.82
N THR A 313 7.66 -11.07 6.56
CA THR A 313 9.01 -10.61 6.17
C THR A 313 8.91 -9.41 5.22
N CYS A 314 9.98 -8.61 5.11
CA CYS A 314 10.08 -7.50 4.15
C CYS A 314 10.76 -7.91 2.83
N GLY A 315 10.30 -9.01 2.25
CA GLY A 315 10.90 -9.60 1.07
C GLY A 315 10.64 -11.08 1.00
N ASP A 316 11.08 -11.71 -0.08
CA ASP A 316 11.10 -13.18 -0.13
C ASP A 316 12.46 -13.74 0.31
N TRP A 317 13.49 -12.90 0.45
CA TRP A 317 14.88 -13.34 0.56
C TRP A 317 15.11 -14.24 1.79
N ASP A 318 14.59 -13.89 2.97
CA ASP A 318 14.81 -14.64 4.22
C ASP A 318 14.43 -16.12 4.12
N LEU A 319 13.18 -16.38 3.72
CA LEU A 319 12.57 -17.70 3.77
C LEU A 319 12.57 -18.43 2.42
N LYS A 320 12.72 -17.71 1.30
CA LYS A 320 12.86 -18.32 -0.04
C LYS A 320 14.32 -18.58 -0.41
N THR A 321 15.24 -17.77 0.10
CA THR A 321 16.63 -17.75 -0.37
C THR A 321 17.62 -18.02 0.76
N CYS A 322 17.74 -17.12 1.76
CA CYS A 322 18.78 -17.18 2.79
C CYS A 322 18.76 -18.50 3.57
N LEU A 323 17.70 -18.76 4.35
CA LEU A 323 17.59 -19.97 5.15
C LEU A 323 17.61 -21.25 4.29
N ARG A 324 17.02 -21.22 3.08
CA ARG A 324 16.94 -22.40 2.22
C ARG A 324 18.30 -22.76 1.64
N ASN A 325 19.04 -21.76 1.16
CA ASN A 325 20.37 -21.98 0.57
C ASN A 325 21.34 -22.46 1.63
N GLU A 326 21.36 -21.85 2.82
CA GLU A 326 22.22 -22.27 3.90
C GLU A 326 21.87 -23.69 4.38
N ALA A 327 20.59 -23.97 4.62
CA ALA A 327 20.14 -25.30 5.02
C ALA A 327 20.46 -26.37 3.96
N GLN A 328 20.30 -26.05 2.67
CA GLN A 328 20.66 -26.96 1.58
C GLN A 328 22.17 -27.22 1.54
N TYR A 329 22.98 -26.16 1.65
CA TYR A 329 24.44 -26.26 1.64
C TYR A 329 24.95 -27.11 2.80
N LYS A 330 24.44 -26.85 4.01
CA LYS A 330 24.80 -27.54 5.25
C LYS A 330 24.05 -28.88 5.46
N LYS A 331 23.14 -29.25 4.55
CA LYS A 331 22.28 -30.44 4.63
C LYS A 331 21.46 -30.50 5.93
N LEU A 332 20.94 -29.36 6.37
CA LEU A 332 20.18 -29.21 7.61
C LEU A 332 18.69 -29.48 7.39
N PRO A 333 18.03 -30.21 8.30
CA PRO A 333 16.58 -30.24 8.32
C PRO A 333 16.03 -28.89 8.80
N ILE A 334 14.96 -28.42 8.17
CA ILE A 334 14.23 -27.22 8.59
C ILE A 334 12.76 -27.56 8.76
N ASN A 335 12.13 -26.99 9.79
CA ASN A 335 10.72 -27.21 10.06
C ASN A 335 9.83 -26.69 8.91
N ASN A 336 8.72 -27.39 8.66
CA ASN A 336 7.85 -27.12 7.52
C ASN A 336 7.17 -25.74 7.55
N TYR A 337 7.02 -25.14 8.73
CA TYR A 337 6.44 -23.81 8.88
C TYR A 337 7.27 -22.71 8.20
N PHE A 338 8.57 -22.94 7.92
CA PHE A 338 9.40 -22.02 7.14
C PHE A 338 9.11 -22.05 5.63
N ASN A 339 8.16 -22.86 5.17
CA ASN A 339 7.74 -22.88 3.77
C ASN A 339 6.65 -21.85 3.43
N ALA A 340 6.07 -21.15 4.41
CA ALA A 340 4.95 -20.25 4.19
C ALA A 340 5.10 -18.93 4.96
N TRP A 341 4.89 -17.79 4.29
CA TRP A 341 5.00 -16.47 4.90
C TRP A 341 4.19 -15.42 4.15
N ILE A 342 4.01 -14.26 4.77
CA ILE A 342 3.51 -13.05 4.13
C ILE A 342 4.71 -12.17 3.81
N ASN A 343 4.83 -11.79 2.55
CA ASN A 343 5.71 -10.71 2.17
C ASN A 343 4.92 -9.40 2.27
N ILE A 344 5.19 -8.59 3.30
CA ILE A 344 4.41 -7.38 3.63
C ILE A 344 4.34 -6.40 2.45
N LYS A 345 5.36 -6.39 1.59
CA LYS A 345 5.44 -5.55 0.38
C LYS A 345 4.28 -5.80 -0.58
N PHE A 346 3.74 -7.02 -0.60
CA PHE A 346 2.65 -7.37 -1.49
C PHE A 346 1.27 -7.08 -0.92
N LEU A 347 1.15 -6.74 0.37
CA LEU A 347 -0.11 -6.24 0.91
C LEU A 347 -0.46 -4.85 0.33
N ILE A 348 0.52 -4.15 -0.24
CA ILE A 348 0.33 -2.85 -0.90
C ILE A 348 0.31 -3.00 -2.42
N PRO A 349 -0.78 -2.61 -3.11
CA PRO A 349 -0.87 -2.72 -4.56
C PRO A 349 0.26 -1.96 -5.29
N LYS A 350 0.97 -2.67 -6.16
CA LYS A 350 2.07 -2.16 -7.02
C LYS A 350 3.28 -1.59 -6.27
N PHE A 351 3.42 -1.86 -4.98
CA PHE A 351 4.61 -1.45 -4.23
C PHE A 351 5.85 -2.24 -4.70
N LYS A 352 6.98 -1.55 -4.77
CA LYS A 352 8.27 -2.12 -5.25
C LYS A 352 9.46 -1.80 -4.34
N GLY A 353 9.28 -0.98 -3.30
CA GLY A 353 10.35 -0.56 -2.40
C GLY A 353 10.73 -1.64 -1.37
N GLY A 354 11.64 -1.28 -0.46
CA GLY A 354 11.97 -2.03 0.74
C GLY A 354 11.29 -1.46 1.99
N MET A 355 11.84 -1.76 3.16
CA MET A 355 11.30 -1.35 4.45
C MET A 355 11.27 0.18 4.60
N MET A 356 12.34 0.87 4.20
CA MET A 356 12.45 2.33 4.31
C MET A 356 11.36 3.05 3.51
N GLU A 357 11.03 2.57 2.30
CA GLU A 357 9.93 3.13 1.53
C GLU A 357 8.55 2.79 2.10
N LEU A 358 8.40 1.65 2.81
CA LEU A 358 7.16 1.34 3.54
C LEU A 358 6.94 2.31 4.71
N LEU A 359 7.98 2.52 5.51
CA LEU A 359 7.96 3.48 6.62
C LEU A 359 7.59 4.88 6.13
N SER A 360 8.26 5.34 5.07
CA SER A 360 7.97 6.63 4.43
C SER A 360 6.52 6.71 3.92
N LEU A 361 6.03 5.66 3.25
CA LEU A 361 4.66 5.60 2.74
C LEU A 361 3.61 5.72 3.85
N PHE A 362 3.88 5.15 5.02
CA PHE A 362 2.99 5.21 6.18
C PHE A 362 3.30 6.36 7.13
N SER A 363 4.29 7.20 6.81
CA SER A 363 4.77 8.28 7.67
C SER A 363 5.17 7.79 9.08
N ILE A 364 5.76 6.59 9.14
CA ILE A 364 6.29 6.00 10.36
C ILE A 364 7.79 6.34 10.42
N PRO A 365 8.29 6.93 11.53
CA PRO A 365 9.72 7.19 11.66
C PRO A 365 10.50 5.88 11.79
N HIS A 366 11.66 5.81 11.13
CA HIS A 366 12.59 4.71 11.31
C HIS A 366 13.17 4.70 12.73
N SER A 367 13.20 3.52 13.36
CA SER A 367 13.77 3.31 14.69
C SER A 367 14.99 2.38 14.60
N GLY A 368 16.06 2.70 15.32
CA GLY A 368 17.26 1.85 15.40
C GLY A 368 18.20 2.00 14.20
N LYS A 369 18.96 0.94 13.92
CA LYS A 369 19.89 0.85 12.78
C LYS A 369 19.26 0.03 11.65
N HIS A 370 19.34 0.52 10.42
CA HIS A 370 18.96 -0.28 9.26
C HIS A 370 20.01 -1.38 9.02
N HIS A 371 19.56 -2.59 8.67
CA HIS A 371 20.36 -3.84 8.59
C HIS A 371 20.80 -4.39 9.96
N SER A 372 20.18 -3.94 11.04
CA SER A 372 20.19 -4.63 12.33
C SER A 372 18.88 -5.40 12.39
N GLY A 373 18.94 -6.74 12.39
CA GLY A 373 17.74 -7.55 12.20
C GLY A 373 16.68 -7.27 13.27
N ILE A 374 17.09 -7.08 14.53
CA ILE A 374 16.17 -6.76 15.63
C ILE A 374 15.48 -5.38 15.47
N ASP A 375 16.18 -4.42 14.87
CA ASP A 375 15.63 -3.09 14.58
C ASP A 375 14.74 -3.14 13.33
N ASP A 376 15.14 -3.88 12.30
CA ASP A 376 14.33 -4.03 11.10
C ASP A 376 13.01 -4.77 11.39
N VAL A 377 12.99 -5.85 12.20
CA VAL A 377 11.72 -6.46 12.63
C VAL A 377 10.86 -5.50 13.47
N THR A 378 11.46 -4.54 14.18
CA THR A 378 10.71 -3.49 14.88
C THR A 378 9.97 -2.59 13.89
N ASN A 379 10.66 -2.12 12.87
CA ASN A 379 10.09 -1.26 11.83
C ASN A 379 9.04 -1.99 10.97
N ILE A 380 9.30 -3.24 10.60
CA ILE A 380 8.33 -4.09 9.88
C ILE A 380 7.09 -4.33 10.73
N THR A 381 7.25 -4.52 12.04
CA THR A 381 6.13 -4.67 12.98
C THR A 381 5.22 -3.44 12.97
N GLU A 382 5.78 -2.23 13.00
CA GLU A 382 4.97 -1.00 12.95
C GLU A 382 4.26 -0.82 11.61
N CYS A 383 4.90 -1.19 10.50
CA CYS A 383 4.26 -1.22 9.19
C CYS A 383 3.07 -2.21 9.15
N LEU A 384 3.22 -3.39 9.76
CA LEU A 384 2.15 -4.38 9.83
C LEU A 384 1.00 -3.88 10.71
N LYS A 385 1.29 -3.32 11.89
CA LYS A 385 0.27 -2.72 12.76
C LYS A 385 -0.52 -1.63 12.02
N TYR A 386 0.16 -0.77 11.25
CA TYR A 386 -0.51 0.24 10.43
C TYR A 386 -1.53 -0.40 9.48
N LEU A 387 -1.14 -1.44 8.74
CA LEU A 387 -2.04 -2.13 7.81
C LEU A 387 -3.24 -2.77 8.53
N LEU A 388 -3.00 -3.44 9.66
CA LEU A 388 -4.03 -4.13 10.42
C LEU A 388 -5.02 -3.16 11.09
N HIS A 389 -4.53 -2.08 11.72
CA HIS A 389 -5.38 -0.99 12.25
C HIS A 389 -6.28 -0.40 11.17
N ASN A 390 -5.78 -0.33 9.94
CA ASN A 390 -6.51 0.17 8.79
C ASN A 390 -7.34 -0.90 8.06
N LYS A 391 -7.62 -2.03 8.73
CA LYS A 391 -8.54 -3.08 8.31
C LYS A 391 -8.17 -3.69 6.94
N VAL A 392 -6.88 -3.71 6.61
CA VAL A 392 -6.36 -4.46 5.45
C VAL A 392 -6.39 -5.93 5.83
N GLY A 393 -7.34 -6.68 5.27
CA GLY A 393 -7.39 -8.13 5.50
C GLY A 393 -6.39 -8.87 4.64
N ILE A 394 -5.93 -10.01 5.16
CA ILE A 394 -4.96 -10.89 4.52
C ILE A 394 -5.73 -12.10 3.99
N CYS A 395 -5.59 -12.39 2.70
CA CYS A 395 -6.23 -13.55 2.08
C CYS A 395 -5.22 -14.65 1.79
N PHE A 396 -5.72 -15.83 1.41
CA PHE A 396 -4.88 -16.96 1.04
C PHE A 396 -3.90 -16.63 -0.09
N GLU A 397 -4.32 -15.81 -1.05
CA GLU A 397 -3.50 -15.37 -2.19
C GLU A 397 -2.32 -14.47 -1.80
N ASP A 398 -2.28 -13.95 -0.58
CA ASP A 398 -1.16 -13.15 -0.08
C ASP A 398 -0.06 -14.02 0.54
N ILE A 399 -0.32 -15.32 0.75
CA ILE A 399 0.64 -16.27 1.31
C ILE A 399 1.62 -16.73 0.22
N ARG A 400 2.91 -16.56 0.52
CA ARG A 400 4.05 -17.02 -0.28
C ARG A 400 4.40 -18.43 0.13
N MET A 401 4.77 -19.28 -0.84
CA MET A 401 5.19 -20.66 -0.56
C MET A 401 6.37 -21.10 -1.42
N ASN A 402 7.27 -21.91 -0.86
CA ASN A 402 8.45 -22.44 -1.57
C ASN A 402 8.16 -23.60 -2.51
N THR A 403 7.02 -24.29 -2.37
CA THR A 403 6.60 -25.35 -3.30
C THR A 403 5.13 -25.15 -3.66
N ALA A 404 4.79 -25.41 -4.94
CA ALA A 404 3.42 -25.33 -5.43
C ALA A 404 2.52 -26.49 -4.94
N GLN A 405 3.09 -27.47 -4.23
CA GLN A 405 2.52 -28.80 -4.05
C GLN A 405 2.45 -29.25 -2.58
N MET A 406 2.85 -28.41 -1.63
CA MET A 406 2.57 -28.70 -0.22
C MET A 406 1.07 -28.55 0.03
N ALA A 407 0.45 -29.64 0.48
CA ALA A 407 -0.88 -29.60 1.03
C ALA A 407 -0.93 -28.52 2.12
N LEU A 408 -1.93 -27.64 2.00
CA LEU A 408 -2.22 -26.57 2.96
C LEU A 408 -2.41 -27.05 4.40
N ASP A 409 -2.56 -28.36 4.56
CA ASP A 409 -2.79 -29.05 5.80
C ASP A 409 -1.53 -29.11 6.70
N ASN A 410 -0.36 -28.74 6.17
CA ASN A 410 0.91 -28.68 6.93
C ASN A 410 1.35 -27.27 7.32
N VAL A 411 0.49 -26.27 7.15
CA VAL A 411 0.79 -24.87 7.43
C VAL A 411 0.08 -24.45 8.73
N PRO A 412 0.74 -23.74 9.69
CA PRO A 412 0.24 -23.54 11.06
C PRO A 412 -1.16 -22.90 11.19
N PHE A 413 -1.70 -22.31 10.13
CA PHE A 413 -2.95 -21.54 10.16
C PHE A 413 -4.21 -22.41 9.98
N ARG A 414 -4.05 -23.70 9.61
CA ARG A 414 -5.14 -24.68 9.58
C ARG A 414 -5.08 -25.59 10.80
N HIS A 415 -5.61 -25.10 11.91
CA HIS A 415 -6.33 -25.99 12.82
C HIS A 415 -7.80 -25.67 12.63
N ASN A 416 -8.49 -26.52 11.86
CA ASN A 416 -9.93 -26.51 11.81
C ASN A 416 -10.45 -26.56 13.25
N LYS A 417 -11.00 -25.47 13.75
CA LYS A 417 -12.07 -25.59 14.75
C LYS A 417 -13.28 -26.12 13.98
N VAL A 418 -13.32 -27.44 13.82
CA VAL A 418 -14.58 -28.14 13.60
C VAL A 418 -15.38 -27.88 14.87
N PHE A 419 -16.43 -27.06 14.76
CA PHE A 419 -17.58 -27.11 15.63
C PHE A 419 -18.78 -27.53 14.80
#